data_AF-J9FQZ1-F1
#
_entry.id   AF-J9FQZ1-F1
#
_cell.length_a   1.000
_cell.length_b   1.000
_cell.length_c   1.000
_cell.angle_alpha   90.00
_cell.angle_beta   90.00
_cell.angle_gamma   90.00
#
_symmetry.space_group_name_H-M   'P 1'
#
loop_
_entity.id
_entity.type
_entity.pdbx_description
1 polymer ?
#
loop_
_entity_poly.entity_id
_entity_poly.type
_entity_poly.pdbx_seq_one_letter_code
_entity_poly.pdbx_strand_id
1 'polypeptide(L)' 'KTIYVDKFLRPGFMYYSGTAGIEMLPRTGAFADAIRNGEEKYILVRGLELRRLRKAQPASDNLHTIAEISDIYLLEQK' A
#
# COMPACT_ATOMS: atom_id res chain seq x y z
N LYS A 1 -3.28 11.88 -7.20
CA LYS A 1 -2.77 10.49 -7.20
C LYS A 1 -3.43 9.73 -6.06
N THR A 2 -3.94 8.54 -6.32
CA THR A 2 -4.66 7.75 -5.32
C THR A 2 -3.67 7.12 -4.34
N ILE A 3 -3.91 7.26 -3.03
CA ILE A 3 -3.04 6.72 -1.98
C ILE A 3 -3.85 5.76 -1.12
N TYR A 4 -3.49 4.50 -1.19
CA TYR A 4 -4.07 3.43 -0.37
C TYR A 4 -3.20 3.22 0.86
N VAL A 5 -3.81 3.21 2.04
CA VAL A 5 -3.08 3.21 3.31
C VAL A 5 -3.60 2.11 4.22
N ASP A 6 -2.69 1.29 4.73
CA ASP A 6 -2.99 0.34 5.80
C ASP A 6 -3.67 1.08 6.96
N LYS A 7 -4.83 0.58 7.38
CA LYS A 7 -5.63 1.14 8.47
C LYS A 7 -4.80 1.60 9.67
N PHE A 8 -3.77 0.86 10.05
CA PHE A 8 -2.95 1.17 11.22
C PHE A 8 -1.98 2.35 11.00
N LEU A 9 -1.70 2.71 9.75
CA LEU A 9 -0.84 3.84 9.38
C LEU A 9 -1.65 5.09 9.02
N ARG A 10 -2.94 4.94 8.70
CA ARG A 10 -3.78 6.02 8.15
C ARG A 10 -3.85 7.27 9.03
N PRO A 11 -4.08 7.21 10.36
CA PRO A 11 -4.13 8.42 11.19
C PRO A 11 -2.82 9.21 11.16
N GLY A 12 -1.67 8.52 11.32
CA GLY A 12 -0.36 9.16 11.26
C GLY A 12 -0.04 9.72 9.87
N PHE A 13 -0.32 8.94 8.83
CA PHE A 13 -0.18 9.39 7.45
C PHE A 13 -0.97 10.68 7.18
N MET A 14 -2.26 10.72 7.52
CA MET A 14 -3.11 11.89 7.30
C MET A 14 -2.64 13.10 8.11
N TYR A 15 -2.23 12.88 9.37
CA TYR A 15 -1.73 13.94 10.24
C TYR A 15 -0.46 14.61 9.69
N TYR A 16 0.52 13.82 9.24
CA TYR A 16 1.80 14.35 8.77
C TYR A 16 1.79 14.81 7.30
N SER A 17 1.01 14.17 6.43
CA SER A 17 0.98 14.49 5.00
C SER A 17 -0.09 15.51 4.60
N GLY A 18 -1.10 15.75 5.44
CA GLY A 18 -2.29 16.54 5.09
C GLY A 18 -3.12 15.95 3.95
N THR A 19 -2.82 14.73 3.50
CA THR A 19 -3.46 14.09 2.34
C THR A 19 -4.45 13.03 2.79
N ALA A 20 -5.62 12.98 2.14
CA ALA A 20 -6.60 11.93 2.38
C ALA A 20 -6.08 10.57 1.86
N GLY A 21 -5.89 9.61 2.77
CA GLY A 21 -5.60 8.22 2.43
C GLY A 21 -6.88 7.38 2.38
N ILE A 22 -6.99 6.53 1.36
CA ILE A 22 -8.04 5.49 1.29
C ILE A 22 -7.66 4.38 2.26
N GLU A 23 -8.53 4.13 3.24
CA GLU A 23 -8.30 3.09 4.23
C GLU A 23 -8.36 1.71 3.60
N MET A 24 -7.33 0.90 3.87
CA MET A 24 -7.27 -0.50 3.46
C MET A 24 -7.22 -1.39 4.68
N LEU A 25 -8.16 -2.35 4.73
CA LEU A 25 -8.24 -3.32 5.80
C LEU A 25 -7.16 -4.41 5.60
N PRO A 26 -6.25 -4.60 6.57
CA PRO A 26 -5.23 -5.64 6.47
C PRO A 26 -5.85 -7.04 6.59
N ARG A 27 -5.17 -8.06 6.05
CA ARG A 27 -5.67 -9.45 5.98
C ARG A 27 -6.94 -9.61 5.14
N THR A 28 -7.23 -8.66 4.26
CA THR A 28 -8.34 -8.76 3.29
C THR A 28 -7.82 -8.74 1.86
N GLY A 29 -8.69 -8.99 0.89
CA GLY A 29 -8.36 -8.83 -0.53
C GLY A 29 -8.15 -7.37 -0.95
N ALA A 30 -8.44 -6.38 -0.10
CA ALA A 30 -8.54 -4.97 -0.50
C ALA A 30 -7.31 -4.45 -1.25
N PHE A 31 -6.10 -4.70 -0.75
CA PHE A 31 -4.87 -4.30 -1.43
C PHE A 31 -4.67 -5.02 -2.77
N ALA A 32 -4.86 -6.35 -2.78
CA ALA A 32 -4.73 -7.15 -3.99
C ALA A 32 -5.75 -6.71 -5.05
N ASP A 33 -6.97 -6.38 -4.64
CA ASP A 33 -8.05 -5.89 -5.50
C ASP A 33 -7.70 -4.51 -6.06
N ALA A 34 -7.18 -3.60 -5.22
CA ALA A 34 -6.76 -2.27 -5.67
C ALA A 34 -5.61 -2.32 -6.66
N ILE A 35 -4.67 -3.25 -6.50
CA ILE A 35 -3.52 -3.43 -7.39
C ILE A 35 -3.96 -3.92 -8.79
N ARG A 36 -4.99 -4.77 -8.88
CA ARG A 36 -5.46 -5.33 -10.18
C ARG A 36 -5.91 -4.27 -11.18
N ASN A 37 -6.37 -3.10 -10.73
CA ASN A 37 -6.99 -2.11 -11.61
C ASN A 37 -5.98 -1.30 -12.47
N GLY A 38 -4.67 -1.57 -12.38
CA GLY A 38 -3.66 -1.00 -13.29
C GLY A 38 -3.43 0.51 -13.22
N GLU A 39 -4.20 1.25 -12.41
CA GLU A 39 -4.03 2.69 -12.25
C GLU A 39 -2.75 3.06 -11.49
N GLU A 40 -2.09 4.15 -11.90
CA GLU A 40 -0.98 4.77 -11.17
C GLU A 40 -1.41 5.17 -9.75
N LYS A 41 -0.76 4.61 -8.74
CA LYS A 41 -1.12 4.82 -7.34
C LYS A 41 0.04 4.57 -6.39
N TYR A 42 -0.13 5.10 -5.18
CA TYR A 42 0.75 4.83 -4.05
C TYR A 42 0.08 3.91 -3.04
N ILE A 43 0.87 3.04 -2.44
CA ILE A 43 0.42 2.09 -1.42
C ILE A 43 1.35 2.20 -0.21
N LEU A 44 0.78 2.58 0.94
CA LEU A 44 1.49 2.66 2.21
C LEU A 44 1.08 1.48 3.10
N VAL A 45 2.01 0.56 3.34
CA VAL A 45 1.74 -0.71 4.05
C VAL A 45 2.83 -1.03 5.06
N ARG A 46 2.49 -1.85 6.05
CA ARG A 46 3.47 -2.49 6.92
C ARG A 46 4.06 -3.72 6.22
N GLY A 47 5.26 -4.14 6.60
CA GLY A 47 5.97 -5.24 5.94
C GLY A 47 5.25 -6.57 6.05
N LEU A 48 4.51 -6.82 7.14
CA LEU A 48 3.67 -8.01 7.25
C LEU A 48 2.61 -8.09 6.14
N GLU A 49 2.02 -6.96 5.77
CA GLU A 49 1.02 -6.91 4.69
C GLU A 49 1.67 -7.01 3.32
N LEU A 50 2.84 -6.37 3.12
CA LEU A 50 3.63 -6.53 1.90
C LEU A 50 3.99 -8.00 1.62
N ARG A 51 4.41 -8.74 2.65
CA ARG A 51 4.70 -10.19 2.53
C ARG A 51 3.47 -11.01 2.12
N ARG A 52 2.28 -10.66 2.64
CA ARG A 52 1.01 -11.30 2.21
C ARG A 52 0.69 -10.98 0.76
N LEU A 53 0.86 -9.72 0.36
CA LEU A 53 0.61 -9.27 -1.01
C LEU A 53 1.49 -10.00 -2.02
N ARG A 54 2.80 -10.04 -1.77
CA ARG A 54 3.75 -10.78 -2.64
C ARG A 54 3.44 -12.27 -2.72
N LYS A 55 2.94 -12.88 -1.64
CA LYS A 55 2.51 -14.29 -1.66
C LYS A 55 1.22 -14.51 -2.45
N ALA A 56 0.27 -13.58 -2.36
CA ALA A 56 -1.01 -13.66 -3.06
C ALA A 56 -0.91 -13.29 -4.55
N GLN A 57 0.02 -12.41 -4.91
CA GLN A 57 0.30 -11.95 -6.27
C GLN A 57 1.81 -12.03 -6.52
N PRO A 58 2.34 -13.21 -6.87
CA PRO A 58 3.77 -13.42 -7.11
C PRO A 58 4.31 -12.65 -8.33
N ALA A 59 3.44 -12.10 -9.18
CA ALA A 59 3.79 -11.37 -10.41
C ALA A 59 3.53 -9.86 -10.31
N SER A 60 3.76 -9.24 -9.16
CA SER A 60 3.66 -7.79 -9.02
C SER A 60 4.91 -7.08 -9.57
N ASP A 61 5.27 -7.29 -10.84
CA ASP A 61 6.39 -6.59 -11.49
C ASP A 61 6.18 -5.07 -11.52
N ASN A 62 4.92 -4.63 -11.40
CA ASN A 62 4.55 -3.23 -11.43
C ASN A 62 4.62 -2.54 -10.05
N LEU A 63 4.93 -3.26 -8.95
CA LEU A 63 5.02 -2.65 -7.61
C LEU A 63 6.48 -2.39 -7.23
N HIS A 64 6.85 -1.13 -7.23
CA HIS A 64 8.19 -0.69 -6.86
C HIS A 64 8.20 -0.07 -5.47
N THR A 65 9.15 -0.47 -4.64
CA THR A 65 9.36 0.19 -3.34
C THR A 65 10.07 1.51 -3.57
N ILE A 66 9.44 2.63 -3.18
CA ILE A 66 10.02 3.97 -3.26
C ILE A 66 10.74 4.33 -1.97
N ALA A 67 10.14 3.97 -0.84
CA ALA A 67 10.70 4.26 0.47
C ALA A 67 10.41 3.13 1.46
N GLU A 68 11.36 2.92 2.35
CA GLU A 68 11.29 1.96 3.46
C GLU A 68 11.77 2.66 4.73
N ILE A 69 10.96 2.60 5.78
CA ILE A 69 11.33 3.08 7.12
C ILE A 69 10.90 2.02 8.12
N SER A 70 11.87 1.36 8.73
CA SER A 70 11.62 0.20 9.60
C SER A 70 10.80 -0.87 8.85
N ASP A 71 9.66 -1.34 9.38
CA ASP A 71 8.77 -2.30 8.70
C ASP A 71 7.58 -1.58 8.03
N ILE A 72 7.79 -0.35 7.51
CA ILE A 72 6.79 0.43 6.75
C ILE A 72 7.33 0.73 5.35
N TYR A 73 6.51 0.48 4.35
CA TYR A 73 6.86 0.55 2.94
C TYR A 73 5.90 1.48 2.19
N LEU A 74 6.46 2.38 1.40
CA LEU A 74 5.76 3.12 0.36
C LEU A 74 6.06 2.47 -0.99
N LEU A 75 5.01 2.04 -1.66
CA LEU A 75 5.09 1.41 -2.97
C LEU A 75 4.47 2.32 -4.03
N GLU A 76 5.08 2.35 -5.21
CA GLU A 76 4.49 2.86 -6.45
C GLU A 76 3.95 1.71 -7.27
N GLN A 77 2.76 1.87 -7.84
CA GLN A 77 2.34 1.10 -9.00
C GLN A 77 2.27 2.01 -10.22
N LYS A 78 2.91 1.58 -11.31
CA LYS A 78 2.84 2.19 -12.65
C LYS A 78 2.11 1.29 -13.63
#